data_AF-A0A699XFX7-F1
#
_entry.id   AF-A0A699XFX7-F1
#
_cell.length_a   1.000
_cell.length_b   1.000
_cell.length_c   1.000
_cell.angle_alpha   90.00
_cell.angle_beta   90.00
_cell.angle_gamma   90.00
#
_symmetry.space_group_name_H-M   'P 1'
#
loop_
_entity.id
_entity.type
_entity.pdbx_description
1 polymer ?
#
loop_
_entity_poly.entity_id
_entity_poly.type
_entity_poly.pdbx_seq_one_letter_code
_entity_poly.pdbx_strand_id
1 'polypeptide(L)'
;PAPQPVNPVAGPAATISSAEPDSKTLDSYLQKFYSTEAGRQVAFVPSASAAQPFDLLLINICSMAWDDLDAVGMRDNKLLQQMDV
;
A
#
# COMPACT_ATOMS: atom_id res chain seq x y z
N PRO A 1 -0.81 18.77 20.12
CA PRO A 1 -0.98 18.13 18.80
C PRO A 1 -2.30 17.33 18.77
N ALA A 2 -3.29 17.80 18.01
CA ALA A 2 -4.54 17.06 17.81
C ALA A 2 -4.29 15.88 16.84
N PRO A 3 -4.89 14.70 17.07
CA PRO A 3 -4.78 13.58 16.14
C PRO A 3 -5.40 13.97 14.79
N GLN A 4 -4.60 13.87 13.73
CA GLN A 4 -5.06 14.09 12.36
C GLN A 4 -5.93 12.90 11.90
N PRO A 5 -7.00 13.14 11.12
CA PRO A 5 -7.85 12.08 10.60
C PRO A 5 -7.05 11.20 9.62
N VAL A 6 -6.93 9.91 9.92
CA VAL A 6 -6.37 8.91 9.01
C VAL A 6 -7.38 8.65 7.89
N ASN A 7 -7.06 9.09 6.67
CA ASN A 7 -7.83 8.68 5.49
C ASN A 7 -7.60 7.18 5.26
N PRO A 8 -8.67 6.35 5.21
CA PRO A 8 -8.51 4.92 5.00
C PRO A 8 -8.03 4.67 3.56
N VAL A 9 -6.79 4.21 3.43
CA VAL A 9 -6.32 3.58 2.19
C VAL A 9 -7.15 2.31 2.00
N ALA A 10 -7.87 2.20 0.89
CA ALA A 10 -8.72 1.07 0.55
C ALA A 10 -7.87 -0.18 0.25
N GLY A 11 -7.37 -0.84 1.31
CA GLY A 11 -6.91 -2.22 1.31
C GLY A 11 -8.07 -3.19 1.57
N PRO A 12 -7.86 -4.52 1.42
CA PRO A 12 -8.88 -5.50 1.80
C PRO A 12 -9.35 -5.20 3.23
N ALA A 13 -10.67 -5.09 3.41
CA ALA A 13 -11.27 -4.62 4.65
C ALA A 13 -10.65 -5.35 5.85
N ALA A 14 -9.79 -4.64 6.60
CA ALA A 14 -9.27 -5.14 7.84
C ALA A 14 -10.49 -5.39 8.73
N THR A 15 -10.74 -6.65 9.09
CA THR A 15 -11.71 -6.96 10.12
C THR A 15 -11.27 -6.21 11.37
N ILE A 16 -11.95 -5.11 11.69
CA ILE A 16 -11.65 -4.31 12.88
C ILE A 16 -11.87 -5.24 14.06
N SER A 17 -10.78 -5.62 14.73
CA SER A 17 -10.86 -6.39 15.97
C SER A 17 -11.50 -5.47 17.00
N SER A 18 -12.69 -5.82 17.48
CA SER A 18 -13.35 -5.13 18.60
C SER A 18 -12.81 -5.58 19.96
N ALA A 19 -11.78 -6.41 19.98
CA ALA A 19 -11.11 -6.86 21.20
C ALA A 19 -10.13 -5.80 21.71
N GLU A 20 -9.84 -5.85 23.00
CA GLU A 20 -8.81 -5.01 23.62
C GLU A 20 -7.46 -5.21 22.88
N PRO A 21 -6.73 -4.14 22.52
CA PRO A 21 -5.47 -4.25 21.77
C PRO A 21 -4.30 -4.67 22.69
N ASP A 22 -4.46 -5.78 23.39
CA ASP A 22 -3.41 -6.41 24.17
C ASP A 22 -2.45 -7.22 23.28
N SER A 23 -1.29 -7.62 23.82
CA SER A 23 -0.28 -8.35 23.04
C SER A 23 -0.83 -9.63 22.42
N LYS A 24 -1.67 -10.38 23.14
CA LYS A 24 -2.25 -11.63 22.65
C LYS A 24 -3.16 -11.41 21.44
N THR A 25 -3.97 -10.36 21.48
CA THR A 25 -4.87 -9.97 20.39
C THR A 25 -4.07 -9.51 19.18
N LEU A 26 -3.03 -8.71 19.37
CA LEU A 26 -2.17 -8.21 18.31
C LEU A 26 -1.35 -9.34 17.65
N ASP A 27 -0.79 -10.25 18.43
CA ASP A 27 -0.07 -11.43 17.92
C ASP A 27 -1.00 -12.33 17.10
N SER A 28 -2.23 -12.54 17.58
CA SER A 28 -3.24 -13.32 16.86
C SER A 28 -3.65 -12.64 15.56
N TYR A 29 -3.81 -11.32 15.57
CA TYR A 29 -4.09 -10.53 14.37
C TYR A 29 -2.93 -10.62 13.36
N LEU A 30 -1.69 -10.47 13.82
CA LEU A 30 -0.49 -10.57 12.99
C LEU A 30 -0.36 -11.96 12.35
N GLN A 31 -0.60 -13.01 13.12
CA GLN A 31 -0.58 -14.38 12.60
C GLN A 31 -1.67 -14.60 11.54
N LYS A 32 -2.87 -14.04 11.75
CA LYS A 32 -3.96 -14.08 10.77
C LYS A 32 -3.62 -13.29 9.50
N PHE A 33 -2.96 -12.14 9.65
CA PHE A 33 -2.48 -11.36 8.52
C PHE A 33 -1.48 -12.18 7.68
N TYR A 34 -0.48 -12.79 8.31
CA TYR A 34 0.49 -13.62 7.59
C TYR A 34 -0.15 -14.81 6.89
N SER A 35 -1.07 -15.53 7.54
CA SER A 35 -1.74 -16.67 6.90
C SER A 35 -2.63 -16.24 5.73
N THR A 36 -3.24 -15.06 5.81
CA THR A 36 -4.06 -14.48 4.74
C THR A 36 -3.18 -14.04 3.56
N GLU A 37 -2.11 -13.28 3.81
CA GLU A 37 -1.24 -12.75 2.76
C GLU A 37 -0.42 -13.83 2.07
N ALA A 38 -0.01 -14.90 2.78
CA ALA A 38 0.73 -16.02 2.20
C ALA A 38 0.00 -16.72 1.04
N GLY A 39 -1.33 -16.65 1.00
CA GLY A 39 -2.14 -17.22 -0.08
C GLY A 39 -2.39 -16.27 -1.26
N ARG A 40 -1.96 -15.00 -1.19
CA ARG A 40 -2.25 -14.01 -2.23
C ARG A 40 -1.24 -14.11 -3.36
N GLN A 41 -1.75 -14.23 -4.59
CA GLN A 41 -0.95 -14.33 -5.80
C GLN A 41 -1.62 -13.55 -6.94
N VAL A 42 -0.81 -12.97 -7.83
CA VAL A 42 -1.27 -12.38 -9.09
C VAL A 42 -1.02 -13.41 -10.20
N ALA A 43 -2.10 -13.91 -10.80
CA ALA A 43 -2.00 -14.83 -11.93
C ALA A 43 -1.82 -14.05 -13.24
N PHE A 44 -0.69 -14.26 -13.92
CA PHE A 44 -0.45 -13.71 -15.25
C PHE A 44 -1.12 -14.61 -16.28
N VAL A 45 -2.29 -14.19 -16.78
CA VAL A 45 -3.02 -14.91 -17.81
C VAL A 45 -2.63 -14.37 -19.19
N PRO A 46 -2.35 -15.25 -20.18
CA PRO A 46 -2.13 -14.82 -21.54
C PRO A 46 -3.35 -14.07 -22.09
N SER A 47 -3.09 -13.01 -22.87
CA SER A 47 -4.16 -12.27 -23.54
C SER A 47 -4.89 -13.17 -24.53
N ALA A 48 -6.22 -13.05 -24.59
CA ALA A 48 -7.06 -13.75 -25.56
C ALA A 48 -6.94 -13.17 -26.99
N SER A 49 -6.37 -11.96 -27.13
CA SER A 49 -6.13 -11.28 -28.40
C SER A 49 -4.67 -10.84 -28.53
N ALA A 50 -4.23 -10.51 -29.75
CA ALA A 50 -2.92 -9.91 -29.98
C ALA A 50 -2.80 -8.59 -29.17
N ALA A 51 -1.98 -8.61 -28.11
CA ALA A 51 -1.72 -7.46 -27.27
C ALA A 51 -0.72 -6.52 -27.97
N GLN A 52 -0.88 -5.20 -27.77
CA GLN A 52 0.12 -4.24 -28.20
C GLN A 52 1.36 -4.35 -27.29
N PRO A 53 2.58 -4.37 -27.85
CA PRO A 53 3.80 -4.35 -27.07
C PRO A 53 3.94 -3.05 -26.26
N PHE A 54 4.54 -3.14 -25.09
CA PHE A 54 4.93 -1.99 -24.28
C PHE A 54 6.12 -2.36 -23.38
N ASP A 55 6.82 -1.34 -22.88
CA ASP A 55 7.93 -1.50 -21.94
C ASP A 55 7.47 -1.19 -20.51
N LEU A 56 7.97 -1.95 -19.55
CA LEU A 56 7.74 -1.71 -18.12
C LEU A 56 9.04 -1.23 -17.46
N LEU A 57 8.99 -0.03 -16.88
CA LEU A 57 10.04 0.51 -16.04
C LEU A 57 9.55 0.60 -14.59
N LEU A 58 10.17 -0.19 -13.71
CA LEU A 58 9.93 -0.12 -12.26
C LEU A 58 11.06 0.68 -11.60
N ILE A 59 10.72 1.85 -11.05
CA ILE A 59 11.67 2.72 -10.35
C ILE A 59 11.53 2.49 -8.84
N ASN A 60 12.54 1.90 -8.22
CA ASN A 60 12.62 1.78 -6.76
C ASN A 60 13.47 2.92 -6.20
N ILE A 61 12.91 3.72 -5.29
CA ILE A 61 13.61 4.82 -4.62
C ILE A 61 13.71 4.48 -3.14
N CYS A 62 14.93 4.41 -2.61
CA CYS A 62 15.18 4.12 -1.21
C CYS A 62 14.83 5.32 -0.32
N SER A 63 14.34 5.06 0.89
CA SER A 63 14.16 6.04 1.97
C SER A 63 13.38 7.29 1.57
N MET A 64 12.28 7.11 0.83
CA MET A 64 11.37 8.19 0.46
C MET A 64 9.95 7.83 0.88
N ALA A 65 9.48 8.46 1.95
CA ALA A 65 8.09 8.44 2.38
C ALA A 65 7.41 9.80 2.13
N TRP A 66 6.10 9.86 2.34
CA TRP A 66 5.34 11.11 2.23
C TRP A 66 5.80 12.17 3.24
N ASP A 67 6.10 11.75 4.47
CA ASP A 67 6.57 12.64 5.54
C ASP A 67 7.92 13.29 5.21
N ASP A 68 8.80 12.57 4.50
CA ASP A 68 10.07 13.12 4.02
C ASP A 68 9.84 14.24 3.00
N LEU A 69 8.88 14.06 2.09
CA LEU A 69 8.52 15.06 1.08
C LEU A 69 7.90 16.30 1.72
N ASP A 70 7.07 16.13 2.75
CA ASP A 70 6.49 17.24 3.51
C ASP A 70 7.59 18.02 4.26
N ALA A 71 8.50 17.32 4.92
CA ALA A 71 9.60 17.92 5.68
C ALA A 71 10.51 18.83 4.83
N VAL A 72 10.67 18.51 3.54
CA VAL A 72 11.46 19.33 2.60
C VAL A 72 10.61 20.24 1.70
N GLY A 73 9.30 20.31 1.91
CA GLY A 73 8.40 21.16 1.12
C GLY A 73 8.23 20.75 -0.34
N MET A 74 8.37 19.44 -0.65
CA MET A 74 8.31 18.88 -2.00
C MET A 74 7.05 18.07 -2.27
N ARG A 75 6.03 18.16 -1.40
CA ARG A 75 4.78 17.40 -1.52
C ARG A 75 4.04 17.64 -2.84
N ASP A 76 4.10 18.88 -3.35
CA ASP A 76 3.45 19.35 -4.58
C ASP A 76 4.44 19.55 -5.73
N ASN A 77 5.51 18.75 -5.78
CA ASN A 77 6.49 18.86 -6.86
C ASN A 77 5.89 18.42 -8.22
N LYS A 78 6.42 19.01 -9.30
CA LYS A 78 5.89 18.80 -10.66
C LYS A 78 5.98 17.36 -11.16
N LEU A 79 6.98 16.59 -10.72
CA LEU A 79 7.15 15.21 -11.16
C LEU A 79 5.99 14.34 -10.66
N LEU A 80 5.66 14.44 -9.37
CA LEU A 80 4.58 13.63 -8.79
C LEU A 80 3.20 14.06 -9.28
N GLN A 81 3.00 15.35 -9.61
CA GLN A 81 1.76 15.85 -10.21
C GLN A 81 1.49 15.29 -11.63
N GLN A 82 2.47 14.69 -12.28
CA GLN A 82 2.33 14.11 -13.62
C GLN A 82 2.01 12.61 -13.60
N MET A 83 1.94 11.96 -12.43
CA MET A 83 1.61 10.54 -12.35
C MET A 83 0.12 10.33 -12.63
N ASP A 84 -0.21 9.27 -13.36
CA ASP A 84 -1.60 8.93 -13.68
C ASP A 84 -2.38 8.36 -12.48
N VAL A 85 -1.67 7.76 -11.51
CA VAL A 85 -2.21 7.13 -10.29
C VAL A 85 -1.38 7.55 -9.08
#